data_AF-A0A7W7HNF4-F1
#
_entry.id   AF-A0A7W7HNF4-F1
#
_cell.length_a   1.000
_cell.length_b   1.000
_cell.length_c   1.000
_cell.angle_alpha   90.00
_cell.angle_beta   90.00
_cell.angle_gamma   90.00
#
_symmetry.space_group_name_H-M   'P 1'
#
loop_
_entity.id
_entity.type
_entity.pdbx_description
1 polymer ?
#
loop_
_entity_poly.entity_id
_entity_poly.type
_entity_poly.pdbx_seq_one_letter_code
_entity_poly.pdbx_strand_id
1 'polypeptide(L)'
;MRRTTLGALFFGWLYGVPFLLIVGLIRRYTLPTLATRAEAEHFAAVTDRYLSTAMGLNVAVPLLGLLVAVMLRDRYWRTHFLGALAGMLLFMAVYAMAATQSAAPLIGTVPPTLEPVPEVTVCIPTSGGHPCPGG
;
A
#
# COMPACT_ATOMS: atom_id res chain seq x y z
N MET A 1 -23.85 -11.90 -21.09
CA MET A 1 -22.80 -10.85 -20.98
C MET A 1 -23.02 -9.87 -19.82
N ARG A 2 -24.19 -9.26 -19.62
CA ARG A 2 -24.36 -8.26 -18.54
C ARG A 2 -24.24 -8.82 -17.10
N ARG A 3 -24.73 -10.03 -16.86
CA ARG A 3 -24.59 -10.71 -15.55
C ARG A 3 -23.15 -11.13 -15.22
N THR A 4 -22.37 -11.51 -16.22
CA THR A 4 -20.95 -11.85 -16.04
C THR A 4 -20.13 -10.61 -15.67
N THR A 5 -20.48 -9.43 -16.18
CA THR A 5 -19.83 -8.16 -15.80
C THR A 5 -20.11 -7.78 -14.34
N LEU A 6 -21.36 -7.88 -13.88
CA LEU A 6 -21.71 -7.62 -12.48
C LEU A 6 -21.04 -8.63 -11.53
N GLY A 7 -20.97 -9.89 -11.93
CA GLY A 7 -20.21 -10.92 -11.21
C GLY A 7 -18.72 -10.58 -11.13
N ALA A 8 -18.10 -10.21 -12.24
CA ALA A 8 -16.69 -9.82 -12.26
C ALA A 8 -16.41 -8.60 -11.36
N LEU A 9 -17.29 -7.59 -11.37
CA LEU A 9 -17.20 -6.43 -10.47
C LEU A 9 -17.31 -6.85 -9.00
N PHE A 10 -18.30 -7.68 -8.68
CA PHE A 10 -18.54 -8.12 -7.31
C PHE A 10 -17.38 -8.99 -6.79
N PHE A 11 -16.95 -9.99 -7.55
CA PHE A 11 -15.83 -10.86 -7.13
C PHE A 11 -14.48 -10.14 -7.16
N GLY A 12 -14.27 -9.25 -8.14
CA GLY A 12 -13.11 -8.38 -8.19
C GLY A 12 -13.02 -7.49 -6.95
N TRP A 13 -14.15 -6.95 -6.48
CA TRP A 13 -14.19 -6.25 -5.20
C TRP A 13 -13.96 -7.19 -4.03
N LEU A 14 -14.71 -8.30 -3.94
CA LEU A 14 -14.71 -9.22 -2.81
C LEU A 14 -13.33 -9.83 -2.54
N TYR A 15 -12.53 -10.07 -3.57
CA TYR A 15 -11.19 -10.65 -3.43
C TYR A 15 -10.08 -9.63 -3.64
N GLY A 16 -10.22 -8.72 -4.60
CA GLY A 16 -9.18 -7.76 -4.95
C GLY A 16 -8.99 -6.68 -3.89
N VAL A 17 -10.08 -6.10 -3.37
CA VAL A 17 -9.96 -5.04 -2.35
C VAL A 17 -9.36 -5.58 -1.06
N PRO A 18 -9.83 -6.70 -0.48
CA PRO A 18 -9.22 -7.24 0.74
C PRO A 18 -7.76 -7.62 0.53
N PHE A 19 -7.40 -8.17 -0.62
CA PHE A 19 -6.02 -8.48 -0.95
C PHE A 19 -5.14 -7.22 -0.92
N LEU A 20 -5.55 -6.15 -1.61
CA LEU A 20 -4.80 -4.88 -1.63
C LEU A 20 -4.67 -4.26 -0.24
N LEU A 21 -5.73 -4.33 0.58
CA LEU A 21 -5.72 -3.82 1.95
C LEU A 21 -4.79 -4.62 2.85
N ILE A 22 -4.81 -5.95 2.75
CA ILE A 22 -3.91 -6.83 3.50
C ILE A 22 -2.46 -6.51 3.12
N VAL A 23 -2.14 -6.40 1.83
CA VAL A 23 -0.78 -6.08 1.36
C VAL A 23 -0.33 -4.69 1.84
N GLY A 24 -1.20 -3.69 1.74
CA GLY A 24 -0.90 -2.34 2.21
C GLY A 24 -0.71 -2.27 3.73
N LEU A 25 -1.52 -3.01 4.49
CA LEU A 25 -1.37 -3.13 5.94
C LEU A 25 -0.06 -3.83 6.30
N ILE A 26 0.26 -4.96 5.66
CA ILE A 26 1.53 -5.66 5.87
C ILE A 26 2.68 -4.68 5.66
N ARG A 27 2.73 -3.99 4.51
CA ARG A 27 3.76 -2.98 4.22
C ARG A 27 3.88 -1.90 5.28
N ARG A 28 2.75 -1.44 5.83
CA ARG A 28 2.70 -0.45 6.92
C ARG A 28 3.28 -1.00 8.23
N TYR A 29 3.12 -2.30 8.49
CA TYR A 29 3.66 -2.96 9.68
C TYR A 29 5.10 -3.45 9.52
N THR A 30 5.59 -3.74 8.31
CA THR A 30 6.91 -4.36 8.10
C THR A 30 8.09 -3.38 8.23
N LEU A 31 7.89 -2.11 8.66
CA LEU A 31 8.89 -1.01 8.75
C LEU A 31 10.34 -1.42 8.40
N PRO A 32 10.69 -1.47 7.10
CA PRO A 32 12.04 -1.86 6.73
C PRO A 32 13.02 -0.77 7.18
N THR A 33 14.15 -1.18 7.72
CA THR A 33 15.28 -0.27 7.98
C THR A 33 15.90 0.10 6.64
N LEU A 34 15.80 1.38 6.26
CA LEU A 34 16.27 1.87 4.96
C LEU A 34 17.55 2.69 5.14
N ALA A 35 18.45 2.62 4.16
CA ALA A 35 19.78 3.23 4.24
C ALA A 35 19.71 4.76 4.17
N THR A 36 18.73 5.29 3.44
CA THR A 36 18.56 6.73 3.25
C THR A 36 17.15 7.21 3.57
N ARG A 37 17.04 8.49 3.97
CA ARG A 37 15.74 9.16 4.18
C ARG A 37 14.90 9.22 2.90
N ALA A 38 15.53 9.41 1.74
CA ALA A 38 14.84 9.46 0.46
C ALA A 38 14.14 8.13 0.11
N GLU A 39 14.78 7.00 0.40
CA GLU A 39 14.17 5.67 0.23
C GLU A 39 13.01 5.46 1.19
N ALA A 40 13.14 5.96 2.43
CA ALA A 40 12.11 5.87 3.45
C ALA A 40 10.85 6.68 3.06
N GLU A 41 11.05 7.89 2.54
CA GLU A 41 9.98 8.73 1.99
C GLU A 41 9.33 8.10 0.74
N HIS A 42 10.13 7.46 -0.13
CA HIS A 42 9.59 6.77 -1.30
C HIS A 42 8.74 5.55 -0.90
N PHE A 43 9.21 4.72 0.03
CA PHE A 43 8.47 3.57 0.55
C PHE A 43 7.15 3.99 1.20
N ALA A 44 7.17 5.08 1.97
CA ALA A 44 6.00 5.71 2.56
C ALA A 44 4.98 6.12 1.49
N ALA A 45 5.42 6.89 0.49
CA ALA A 45 4.56 7.40 -0.58
C ALA A 45 3.92 6.28 -1.41
N VAL A 46 4.67 5.22 -1.70
CA VAL A 46 4.15 4.04 -2.41
C VAL A 46 3.09 3.33 -1.55
N THR A 47 3.39 3.11 -0.27
CA THR A 47 2.46 2.43 0.65
C THR A 47 1.17 3.22 0.83
N ASP A 48 1.25 4.55 0.97
CA ASP A 48 0.09 5.43 1.06
C ASP A 48 -0.74 5.43 -0.24
N ARG A 49 -0.08 5.42 -1.41
CA ARG A 49 -0.77 5.27 -2.69
C ARG A 49 -1.51 3.94 -2.81
N TYR A 50 -0.92 2.83 -2.36
CA TYR A 50 -1.60 1.53 -2.34
C TYR A 50 -2.85 1.55 -1.45
N LEU A 51 -2.71 2.07 -0.23
CA LEU A 51 -3.79 2.12 0.75
C LEU A 51 -4.94 3.04 0.32
N SER A 52 -4.61 4.24 -0.16
CA SER A 52 -5.60 5.19 -0.70
C SER A 52 -6.33 4.63 -1.92
N THR A 53 -5.61 3.98 -2.84
CA THR A 53 -6.22 3.35 -4.02
C THR A 53 -7.15 2.20 -3.61
N ALA A 54 -6.72 1.36 -2.67
CA ALA A 54 -7.53 0.25 -2.17
C ALA A 54 -8.80 0.75 -1.45
N MET A 55 -8.71 1.83 -0.68
CA MET A 55 -9.87 2.49 -0.07
C MET A 55 -10.80 3.10 -1.11
N GLY A 56 -10.26 3.76 -2.13
CA GLY A 56 -11.04 4.27 -3.25
C GLY A 56 -11.81 3.16 -3.95
N LEU A 57 -11.17 2.03 -4.23
CA LEU A 57 -11.81 0.86 -4.84
C LEU A 57 -12.84 0.20 -3.91
N ASN A 58 -12.59 0.17 -2.60
CA ASN A 58 -13.53 -0.35 -1.60
C ASN A 58 -14.88 0.37 -1.67
N VAL A 59 -14.86 1.68 -1.93
CA VAL A 59 -16.07 2.52 -2.03
C VAL A 59 -16.64 2.54 -3.45
N ALA A 60 -15.79 2.76 -4.45
CA ALA A 60 -16.24 2.99 -5.81
C ALA A 60 -16.89 1.74 -6.43
N VAL A 61 -16.32 0.55 -6.23
CA VAL A 61 -16.79 -0.66 -6.91
C VAL A 61 -18.19 -1.09 -6.44
N PRO A 62 -18.51 -1.14 -5.13
CA PRO A 62 -19.86 -1.45 -4.69
C PRO A 62 -20.90 -0.43 -5.14
N LEU A 63 -20.56 0.87 -5.14
CA LEU A 63 -21.46 1.92 -5.59
C LEU A 63 -21.75 1.83 -7.10
N LEU A 64 -20.71 1.65 -7.91
CA LEU A 64 -20.87 1.46 -9.36
C LEU A 64 -21.62 0.16 -9.68
N GLY A 65 -21.31 -0.93 -8.98
CA GLY A 65 -22.00 -2.20 -9.13
C GLY A 65 -23.49 -2.10 -8.77
N LEU A 66 -23.82 -1.40 -7.69
CA LEU A 66 -25.21 -1.13 -7.30
C LEU A 66 -25.92 -0.27 -8.34
N LEU A 67 -25.28 0.81 -8.82
CA LEU A 67 -25.83 1.69 -9.83
C LEU A 67 -26.17 0.91 -11.11
N VAL A 68 -25.23 0.11 -11.59
CA VAL A 68 -25.45 -0.73 -12.78
C VAL A 68 -26.55 -1.78 -12.52
N ALA A 69 -26.58 -2.42 -11.36
CA ALA A 69 -27.64 -3.38 -11.01
C ALA A 69 -29.04 -2.74 -10.96
N VAL A 70 -29.14 -1.52 -10.45
CA VAL A 70 -30.40 -0.73 -10.43
C VAL A 70 -30.83 -0.36 -11.85
N MET A 71 -29.92 0.14 -12.68
CA MET A 71 -30.20 0.48 -14.08
C MET A 71 -30.68 -0.74 -14.88
N LEU A 72 -30.12 -1.92 -14.59
CA LEU A 72 -30.50 -3.19 -15.23
C LEU A 72 -31.73 -3.85 -14.60
N ARG A 73 -32.30 -3.28 -13.53
CA ARG A 73 -33.43 -3.82 -12.76
C ARG A 73 -33.19 -5.27 -12.27
N ASP A 74 -31.94 -5.68 -12.07
CA ASP A 74 -31.60 -7.03 -11.61
C ASP A 74 -31.65 -7.10 -10.08
N ARG A 75 -32.75 -7.64 -9.53
CA ARG A 75 -32.97 -7.76 -8.09
C ARG A 75 -31.92 -8.63 -7.40
N TYR A 76 -31.40 -9.66 -8.07
CA TYR A 76 -30.43 -10.59 -7.49
C TYR A 76 -29.12 -9.85 -7.18
N TRP A 77 -28.56 -9.16 -8.18
CA TRP A 77 -27.31 -8.41 -8.01
C TRP A 77 -27.47 -7.19 -7.13
N ARG A 78 -28.65 -6.53 -7.13
CA ARG A 78 -28.91 -5.42 -6.22
C ARG A 78 -28.76 -5.82 -4.75
N THR A 79 -29.30 -6.96 -4.35
CA THR A 79 -29.17 -7.45 -2.97
C THR A 79 -27.71 -7.75 -2.61
N HIS A 80 -26.94 -8.32 -3.54
CA HIS A 80 -25.52 -8.62 -3.34
C HIS A 80 -24.71 -7.34 -3.17
N PHE A 81 -24.94 -6.31 -4.00
CA PHE A 81 -24.26 -5.03 -3.87
C PHE A 81 -24.70 -4.24 -2.64
N LEU A 82 -25.95 -4.37 -2.18
CA LEU A 82 -26.35 -3.84 -0.87
C LEU A 82 -25.58 -4.53 0.27
N GLY A 83 -25.40 -5.85 0.20
CA GLY A 83 -24.52 -6.58 1.11
C GLY A 83 -23.06 -6.12 1.02
N ALA A 84 -22.57 -5.85 -0.19
CA ALA A 84 -21.23 -5.31 -0.41
C ALA A 84 -21.05 -3.91 0.22
N LEU A 85 -22.09 -3.07 0.25
CA LEU A 85 -22.01 -1.78 0.96
C LEU A 85 -21.85 -1.96 2.48
N ALA A 86 -22.53 -2.94 3.08
CA ALA A 86 -22.31 -3.29 4.48
C ALA A 86 -20.89 -3.83 4.69
N GLY A 87 -20.40 -4.69 3.80
CA GLY A 87 -19.03 -5.19 3.81
C GLY A 87 -17.98 -4.08 3.65
N MET A 88 -18.24 -3.09 2.80
CA MET A 88 -17.41 -1.90 2.64
C MET A 88 -17.26 -1.15 3.96
N LEU A 89 -18.37 -0.89 4.67
CA LEU A 89 -18.34 -0.22 5.98
C LEU A 89 -17.56 -1.05 7.01
N LEU A 90 -17.70 -2.37 6.99
CA LEU A 90 -16.92 -3.26 7.84
C LEU A 90 -15.43 -3.15 7.54
N PHE A 91 -15.02 -3.16 6.27
CA PHE A 91 -13.61 -2.96 5.88
C PHE A 91 -13.08 -1.60 6.32
N MET A 92 -13.86 -0.54 6.17
CA MET A 92 -13.49 0.80 6.66
C MET A 92 -13.27 0.80 8.18
N ALA A 93 -14.17 0.17 8.94
CA ALA A 93 -14.06 0.07 10.39
C ALA A 93 -12.82 -0.73 10.82
N VAL A 94 -12.61 -1.92 10.24
CA VAL A 94 -11.42 -2.75 10.51
C VAL A 94 -10.14 -2.01 10.16
N TYR A 95 -10.12 -1.33 9.01
CA TYR A 95 -8.96 -0.54 8.59
C TYR A 95 -8.68 0.63 9.53
N ALA A 96 -9.70 1.37 9.95
CA ALA A 96 -9.56 2.45 10.92
C ALA A 96 -8.99 1.94 12.25
N MET A 97 -9.48 0.81 12.75
CA MET A 97 -8.95 0.18 13.97
C MET A 97 -7.49 -0.27 13.82
N ALA A 98 -7.11 -0.83 12.68
CA ALA A 98 -5.72 -1.20 12.39
C ALA A 98 -4.83 0.05 12.29
N ALA A 99 -5.29 1.11 11.62
CA ALA A 99 -4.57 2.35 11.48
C ALA A 99 -4.29 3.02 12.84
N THR A 100 -5.26 3.02 13.77
CA THR A 100 -5.06 3.56 15.12
C THR A 100 -4.01 2.81 15.93
N GLN A 101 -3.76 1.54 15.63
CA GLN A 101 -2.75 0.73 16.32
C GLN A 101 -1.35 0.87 15.70
N SER A 102 -1.23 1.45 14.50
CA SER A 102 0.07 1.68 13.89
C SER A 102 0.77 2.90 14.53
N ALA A 103 1.65 2.64 15.50
CA ALA A 103 2.56 3.64 16.08
C ALA A 103 3.79 3.94 15.18
N ALA A 104 3.83 3.30 14.01
CA ALA A 104 4.86 3.41 13.00
C ALA A 104 4.81 4.80 12.32
N PRO A 105 5.90 5.60 12.33
CA PRO A 105 5.93 6.82 11.53
C PRO A 105 5.74 6.44 10.06
N LEU A 106 4.88 7.18 9.34
CA LEU A 106 4.61 6.94 7.92
C LEU A 106 5.90 6.87 7.09
N ILE A 107 6.95 7.57 7.54
CA ILE A 107 8.23 7.79 6.88
C ILE A 107 9.22 6.63 7.12
N GLY A 108 8.90 5.64 7.96
CA GLY A 108 9.88 4.62 8.38
C GLY A 108 10.90 5.16 9.40
N THR A 109 11.70 4.27 9.97
CA THR A 109 12.76 4.65 10.92
C THR A 109 14.08 4.81 10.19
N VAL A 110 14.60 6.03 10.12
CA VAL A 110 15.98 6.29 9.67
C VAL A 110 16.90 6.15 10.89
N PRO A 111 18.03 5.43 10.80
CA PRO A 111 19.00 5.37 11.88
C PRO A 111 19.43 6.80 12.29
N PRO A 112 19.54 7.12 13.59
CA PRO A 112 19.94 8.45 14.05
C PRO A 112 21.38 8.83 13.62
N THR A 113 22.17 7.84 13.19
CA THR A 113 23.52 8.02 12.69
C THR A 113 23.56 7.66 11.22
N LEU A 114 23.72 8.67 10.36
CA LEU A 114 24.54 8.48 9.18
C LEU A 114 25.87 7.92 9.71
N GLU A 115 26.20 6.66 9.42
CA GLU A 115 27.61 6.28 9.50
C GLU A 115 28.35 7.32 8.62
N PRO A 116 29.27 8.10 9.19
CA PRO A 116 30.07 9.00 8.38
C PRO A 116 30.71 8.13 7.29
N VAL A 117 30.64 8.59 6.03
CA VAL A 117 31.54 8.10 4.99
C VAL A 117 32.92 8.12 5.63
N PRO A 118 33.59 6.98 5.86
CA PRO A 118 34.86 7.00 6.54
C PRO A 118 35.74 7.95 5.75
N GLU A 119 36.21 9.03 6.40
CA GLU A 119 37.30 9.81 5.83
C GLU A 119 38.39 8.79 5.53
N VAL A 120 38.74 8.67 4.25
CA VAL A 120 39.85 7.84 3.80
C VAL A 120 41.11 8.51 4.33
N THR A 121 41.39 8.27 5.62
CA THR A 121 42.53 8.80 6.36
C THR A 121 43.81 8.05 6.00
N VAL A 122 43.66 6.83 5.43
CA VAL A 122 44.78 6.00 5.00
C VAL A 122 44.46 5.47 3.62
N CYS A 123 45.18 5.97 2.62
CA CYS A 123 45.19 5.36 1.32
C CYS A 123 46.03 4.08 1.41
N ILE A 124 45.37 2.93 1.43
CA ILE A 124 46.05 1.63 1.43
C ILE A 124 46.46 1.37 -0.04
N PRO A 125 47.77 1.35 -0.37
CA PRO A 125 48.20 1.06 -1.71
C PRO A 125 47.77 -0.36 -2.08
N THR A 126 46.89 -0.49 -3.06
CA THR A 126 46.62 -1.78 -3.69
C THR A 126 47.87 -2.23 -4.43
N SER A 127 48.25 -3.50 -4.24
CA SER A 127 49.32 -4.18 -4.98
C SER A 127 49.09 -4.01 -6.49
N GLY A 128 49.77 -3.02 -7.09
CA GLY A 128 49.47 -2.54 -8.44
C GLY A 128 50.00 -1.14 -8.76
N GLY A 129 50.44 -0.37 -7.75
CA GLY A 129 51.32 0.79 -7.97
C GLY A 129 50.64 2.08 -8.44
N HIS A 130 49.34 2.24 -8.24
CA HIS A 130 48.70 3.55 -8.44
C HIS A 130 48.91 4.43 -7.20
N PRO A 131 49.63 5.57 -7.32
CA PRO A 131 49.77 6.52 -6.23
C PRO A 131 48.44 7.24 -5.97
N CYS A 132 48.19 7.56 -4.71
CA CYS A 132 47.01 8.28 -4.27
C CYS A 132 47.05 9.72 -4.80
N PRO A 133 45.92 10.28 -5.28
CA PRO A 133 45.88 11.65 -5.78
C PRO A 133 45.97 12.62 -4.59
N GLY A 134 47.08 13.38 -4.54
CA GLY A 134 47.38 14.34 -3.47
C GLY A 134 48.54 13.84 -2.62
N GLY A 135 49.76 14.17 -3.07
CA GLY A 135 51.02 13.72 -2.44
C GLY A 135 51.28 14.21 -1.03
#